data_AF-A0A7V8FAZ4-F1
#
_entry.id   AF-A0A7V8FAZ4-F1
#
_cell.length_a   1.000
_cell.length_b   1.000
_cell.length_c   1.000
_cell.angle_alpha   90.00
_cell.angle_beta   90.00
_cell.angle_gamma   90.00
#
_symmetry.space_group_name_H-M   'P 1'
#
loop_
_entity.id
_entity.type
_entity.pdbx_description
1 polymer ?
#
loop_
_entity_poly.entity_id
_entity_poly.type
_entity_poly.pdbx_seq_one_letter_code
_entity_poly.pdbx_strand_id
1 'polypeptide(L)'
;MSKPWFLELLELDEPFDERMAKRAYAVRLKAIDPATDPGGFATLREAYELACEIRGRTTDSTAEIEAKDRSSAPQQPRDTATDLFMRFHRELVASDDEDDIYALLDDYLAALRREHVEVIRSFETHLIDALAINALPWRDVVFDAASELFCWIELRDAEPRSGAYAWVTAVESEREALVRQMGPALQSVLRRAASRKDLPDDLVHLWPKIQEASARYPRYVDLHVGAAVRDAWKERYEARHGGMPDVPPAPLNVPPPRRPSVHARAFIAVALALTAFWLYSRLGRETIPDDVLSDRIDESSCHGLTSYIRGHSPRVRGSMDRMLGRCVDAGFVAPAAAERLRASDEDSTSS
;
A
#
# COMPACT_ATOMS: atom_id res chain seq x y z
N MET A 1 -46.67 -24.97 19.56
CA MET A 1 -46.35 -23.57 19.26
C MET A 1 -46.22 -23.46 17.75
N SER A 2 -46.86 -22.48 17.10
CA SER A 2 -46.67 -22.30 15.65
C SER A 2 -45.21 -21.95 15.37
N LYS A 3 -44.66 -22.54 14.31
CA LYS A 3 -43.28 -22.28 13.88
C LYS A 3 -43.21 -20.84 13.35
N PRO A 4 -42.17 -20.06 13.71
CA PRO A 4 -41.99 -18.72 13.17
C PRO A 4 -41.90 -18.74 11.64
N TRP A 5 -42.51 -17.75 10.98
CA TRP A 5 -42.64 -17.71 9.52
C TRP A 5 -41.29 -17.80 8.78
N PHE A 6 -40.22 -17.23 9.34
CA PHE A 6 -38.89 -17.25 8.71
C PHE A 6 -38.24 -18.64 8.78
N LEU A 7 -38.54 -19.44 9.81
CA LEU A 7 -38.09 -20.83 9.91
C LEU A 7 -38.87 -21.75 8.97
N GLU A 8 -40.16 -21.46 8.77
CA GLU A 8 -40.96 -22.14 7.75
C GLU A 8 -40.41 -21.83 6.34
N LEU A 9 -40.10 -20.55 6.07
CA LEU A 9 -39.55 -20.14 4.78
C LEU A 9 -38.16 -20.74 4.49
N LEU A 10 -37.31 -20.88 5.52
CA LEU A 10 -35.99 -21.50 5.40
C LEU A 10 -36.02 -23.03 5.56
N GLU A 11 -37.17 -23.65 5.86
CA GLU A 11 -37.30 -25.08 6.17
C GLU A 11 -36.35 -25.56 7.29
N LEU A 12 -36.16 -24.73 8.32
CA LEU A 12 -35.27 -25.02 9.44
C LEU A 12 -36.08 -25.43 10.68
N ASP A 13 -35.72 -26.53 11.34
CA ASP A 13 -36.32 -26.90 12.63
C ASP A 13 -35.48 -26.38 13.80
N GLU A 14 -36.11 -26.15 14.95
CA GLU A 14 -35.40 -25.83 16.19
C GLU A 14 -34.95 -27.13 16.89
N PRO A 15 -33.69 -27.20 17.36
CA PRO A 15 -32.63 -26.19 17.28
C PRO A 15 -31.88 -26.21 15.93
N PHE A 16 -31.53 -25.04 15.40
CA PHE A 16 -30.66 -24.89 14.23
C PHE A 16 -29.40 -24.08 14.59
N ASP A 17 -28.30 -24.30 13.86
CA ASP A 17 -27.07 -23.50 13.97
C ASP A 17 -26.91 -22.49 12.81
N GLU A 18 -25.92 -21.60 12.90
CA GLU A 18 -25.67 -20.58 11.87
C GLU A 18 -25.29 -21.22 10.52
N ARG A 19 -24.63 -22.37 10.53
CA ARG A 19 -24.21 -23.09 9.31
C ARG A 19 -25.42 -23.67 8.59
N MET A 20 -26.41 -24.18 9.33
CA MET A 20 -27.69 -24.67 8.82
C MET A 20 -28.49 -23.52 8.20
N ALA A 21 -28.56 -22.36 8.87
CA ALA A 21 -29.21 -21.18 8.31
C ALA A 21 -28.57 -20.70 7.00
N LYS A 22 -27.23 -20.63 6.95
CA LYS A 22 -26.48 -20.29 5.72
C LYS A 22 -26.72 -21.30 4.60
N ARG A 23 -26.72 -22.60 4.91
CA ARG A 23 -26.95 -23.66 3.93
C ARG A 23 -28.38 -23.62 3.38
N ALA A 24 -29.38 -23.44 4.24
CA ALA A 24 -30.78 -23.29 3.85
C ALA A 24 -30.99 -22.07 2.96
N TYR A 25 -30.41 -20.92 3.33
CA TYR A 25 -30.43 -19.71 2.51
C TYR A 25 -29.81 -19.95 1.13
N ALA A 26 -28.63 -20.56 1.05
CA ALA A 26 -27.97 -20.85 -0.22
C ALA A 26 -28.77 -21.83 -1.12
N VAL A 27 -29.45 -22.81 -0.52
CA VAL A 27 -30.33 -23.73 -1.26
C VAL A 27 -31.54 -22.99 -1.82
N ARG A 28 -32.21 -22.15 -1.01
CA ARG A 28 -33.38 -21.38 -1.45
C ARG A 28 -33.01 -20.28 -2.45
N LEU A 29 -31.84 -19.67 -2.31
CA LEU A 29 -31.32 -18.66 -3.22
C LEU A 29 -31.14 -19.21 -4.64
N LYS A 30 -30.75 -20.48 -4.79
CA LYS A 30 -30.62 -21.14 -6.11
C LYS A 30 -31.97 -21.39 -6.78
N ALA A 31 -33.06 -21.42 -6.03
CA ALA A 31 -34.40 -21.67 -6.55
C ALA A 31 -35.12 -20.37 -6.97
N ILE A 32 -34.65 -19.20 -6.52
CA ILE A 32 -35.23 -17.89 -6.85
C ILE A 32 -34.35 -17.22 -7.91
N ASP A 33 -34.95 -16.82 -9.03
CA ASP A 33 -34.31 -15.92 -9.98
C ASP A 33 -34.62 -14.46 -9.59
N PRO A 34 -33.61 -13.68 -9.14
CA PRO A 34 -33.83 -12.30 -8.70
C PRO A 34 -34.37 -11.37 -9.79
N ALA A 35 -34.16 -11.69 -11.07
CA ALA A 35 -34.66 -10.88 -12.18
C ALA A 35 -36.17 -11.07 -12.38
N THR A 36 -36.69 -12.24 -12.02
CA THR A 36 -38.09 -12.62 -12.23
C THR A 36 -38.93 -12.39 -10.97
N ASP A 37 -38.34 -12.54 -9.77
CA ASP A 37 -39.02 -12.31 -8.48
C ASP A 37 -38.14 -11.53 -7.47
N PRO A 38 -38.08 -10.19 -7.57
CA PRO A 38 -37.33 -9.37 -6.64
C PRO A 38 -37.94 -9.35 -5.23
N GLY A 39 -39.26 -9.55 -5.12
CA GLY A 39 -39.96 -9.59 -3.84
C GLY A 39 -39.59 -10.83 -3.04
N GLY A 40 -39.62 -12.00 -3.68
CA GLY A 40 -39.21 -13.27 -3.07
C GLY A 40 -37.76 -13.24 -2.59
N PHE A 41 -36.85 -12.60 -3.32
CA PHE A 41 -35.47 -12.42 -2.89
C PHE A 41 -35.34 -11.55 -1.62
N ALA A 42 -36.10 -10.44 -1.55
CA ALA A 42 -36.11 -9.57 -0.37
C ALA A 42 -36.65 -10.31 0.86
N THR A 43 -37.76 -11.04 0.73
CA THR A 43 -38.34 -11.82 1.83
C THR A 43 -37.42 -12.96 2.29
N LEU A 44 -36.72 -13.64 1.37
CA LEU A 44 -35.75 -14.67 1.72
C LEU A 44 -34.55 -14.09 2.50
N ARG A 45 -34.10 -12.90 2.12
CA ARG A 45 -33.03 -12.18 2.82
C ARG A 45 -33.47 -11.78 4.24
N GLU A 46 -34.66 -11.22 4.40
CA GLU A 46 -35.22 -10.85 5.71
C GLU A 46 -35.32 -12.07 6.63
N ALA A 47 -35.78 -13.21 6.11
CA ALA A 47 -35.84 -14.44 6.87
C ALA A 47 -34.47 -14.94 7.35
N TYR A 48 -33.43 -14.81 6.51
CA TYR A 48 -32.06 -15.16 6.88
C TYR A 48 -31.48 -14.21 7.95
N GLU A 49 -31.72 -12.90 7.81
CA GLU A 49 -31.28 -11.89 8.77
C GLU A 49 -31.92 -12.12 10.15
N LEU A 50 -33.23 -12.39 10.20
CA LEU A 50 -33.94 -12.75 11.44
C LEU A 50 -33.42 -14.05 12.07
N ALA A 51 -33.13 -15.07 11.26
CA ALA A 51 -32.56 -16.33 11.75
C ALA A 51 -31.17 -16.11 12.38
N CYS A 52 -30.34 -15.25 11.79
CA CYS A 52 -29.04 -14.89 12.36
C CYS A 52 -29.17 -14.08 13.65
N GLU A 53 -30.09 -13.12 13.70
CA GLU A 53 -30.30 -12.27 14.87
C GLU A 53 -30.74 -13.10 16.11
N ILE A 54 -31.69 -14.03 15.93
CA ILE A 54 -32.16 -14.90 17.03
C ILE A 54 -31.03 -15.80 17.54
N ARG A 55 -30.16 -16.29 16.65
CA ARG A 55 -28.98 -17.06 17.06
C ARG A 55 -27.97 -16.19 17.80
N GLY A 56 -27.69 -14.97 17.32
CA GLY A 56 -26.81 -14.01 18.00
C GLY A 56 -27.27 -13.71 19.42
N ARG A 57 -28.58 -13.45 19.62
CA ARG A 57 -29.15 -13.22 20.96
C ARG A 57 -29.08 -14.45 21.86
N THR A 58 -29.30 -15.65 21.32
CA THR A 58 -29.22 -16.89 22.10
C THR A 58 -27.79 -17.20 22.51
N THR A 59 -26.80 -16.92 21.66
CA THR A 59 -25.38 -17.08 21.99
C THR A 59 -24.91 -16.08 23.03
N ASP A 60 -25.35 -14.82 22.96
CA ASP A 60 -25.00 -13.80 23.97
C ASP A 60 -25.59 -14.13 25.34
N SER A 61 -26.84 -14.60 25.38
CA SER A 61 -27.52 -14.96 26.64
C SER A 61 -26.96 -16.24 27.30
N THR A 62 -26.35 -17.13 26.51
CA THR A 62 -25.69 -18.35 27.03
C THR A 62 -24.21 -18.09 27.39
N ALA A 63 -23.57 -17.11 26.76
CA ALA A 63 -22.16 -16.77 26.99
C ALA A 63 -21.89 -16.14 28.36
N GLU A 64 -22.87 -15.47 28.99
CA GLU A 64 -22.68 -14.85 30.31
C GLU A 64 -22.55 -15.87 31.46
N ILE A 65 -23.04 -17.10 31.27
CA ILE A 65 -23.00 -18.16 32.29
C ILE A 65 -21.73 -19.04 32.15
N GLU A 66 -21.16 -19.16 30.96
CA GLU A 66 -19.97 -19.99 30.70
C GLU A 66 -18.62 -19.22 30.66
N ALA A 67 -18.63 -17.89 30.83
CA ALA A 67 -17.45 -17.02 30.71
C ALA A 67 -16.34 -17.23 31.76
N LYS A 68 -16.49 -18.16 32.71
CA LYS A 68 -15.47 -18.42 33.74
C LYS A 68 -14.52 -19.59 33.43
N ASP A 69 -14.79 -20.41 32.40
CA ASP A 69 -14.05 -21.69 32.23
C ASP A 69 -13.59 -22.02 30.78
N ARG A 70 -13.58 -21.05 29.85
CA ARG A 70 -13.14 -21.29 28.44
C ARG A 70 -12.18 -20.23 27.89
N SER A 71 -11.10 -19.93 28.61
CA SER A 71 -10.01 -19.06 28.11
C SER A 71 -9.12 -19.76 27.05
N SER A 72 -9.70 -20.52 26.11
CA SER A 72 -8.95 -21.23 25.05
C SER A 72 -9.78 -21.56 23.80
N ALA A 73 -10.84 -20.80 23.48
CA ALA A 73 -11.47 -20.93 22.16
C ALA A 73 -10.57 -20.29 21.09
N PRO A 74 -10.46 -20.88 19.88
CA PRO A 74 -9.66 -20.31 18.80
C PRO A 74 -10.19 -18.91 18.45
N GLN A 75 -9.31 -17.90 18.50
CA GLN A 75 -9.62 -16.52 18.11
C GLN A 75 -10.20 -16.50 16.70
N GLN A 76 -11.26 -15.71 16.48
CA GLN A 76 -11.82 -15.59 15.15
C GLN A 76 -10.82 -14.88 14.23
N PRO A 77 -10.71 -15.27 12.94
CA PRO A 77 -9.80 -14.64 11.98
C PRO A 77 -9.88 -13.10 11.92
N ARG A 78 -11.08 -12.55 12.15
CA ARG A 78 -11.30 -11.09 12.17
C ARG A 78 -10.67 -10.41 13.38
N ASP A 79 -10.70 -11.06 14.53
CA ASP A 79 -10.09 -10.53 15.76
C ASP A 79 -8.58 -10.48 15.58
N THR A 80 -7.99 -11.55 15.03
CA THR A 80 -6.55 -11.60 14.70
C THR A 80 -6.14 -10.50 13.72
N ALA A 81 -6.91 -10.26 12.67
CA ALA A 81 -6.63 -9.19 11.70
C ALA A 81 -6.69 -7.80 12.35
N THR A 82 -7.70 -7.59 13.21
CA THR A 82 -7.87 -6.34 13.97
C THR A 82 -6.71 -6.12 14.93
N ASP A 83 -6.30 -7.14 15.68
CA ASP A 83 -5.18 -7.08 16.61
C ASP A 83 -3.86 -6.75 15.90
N LEU A 84 -3.59 -7.41 14.77
CA LEU A 84 -2.41 -7.13 13.95
C LEU A 84 -2.44 -5.71 13.39
N PHE A 85 -3.59 -5.26 12.89
CA PHE A 85 -3.74 -3.88 12.39
C PHE A 85 -3.52 -2.84 13.50
N MET A 86 -4.10 -3.02 14.68
CA MET A 86 -3.95 -2.09 15.81
C MET A 86 -2.51 -2.07 16.34
N ARG A 87 -1.81 -3.20 16.27
CA ARG A 87 -0.38 -3.27 16.60
C ARG A 87 0.46 -2.53 15.55
N PHE A 88 0.20 -2.77 14.26
CA PHE A 88 0.85 -2.04 13.16
C PHE A 88 0.64 -0.54 13.29
N HIS A 89 -0.59 -0.10 13.55
CA HIS A 89 -0.94 1.32 13.78
C HIS A 89 -0.09 1.95 14.89
N ARG A 90 0.04 1.25 16.02
CA ARG A 90 0.82 1.73 17.16
C ARG A 90 2.31 1.85 16.84
N GLU A 91 2.88 0.84 16.17
CA GLU A 91 4.28 0.84 15.76
C GLU A 91 4.54 1.92 14.70
N LEU A 92 3.60 2.13 13.77
CA LEU A 92 3.66 3.19 12.77
C LEU A 92 3.62 4.59 13.40
N VAL A 93 2.79 4.82 14.41
CA VAL A 93 2.72 6.09 15.16
C VAL A 93 4.00 6.34 15.97
N ALA A 94 4.66 5.28 16.43
CA ALA A 94 5.93 5.37 17.13
C ALA A 94 7.14 5.53 16.18
N SER A 95 6.95 5.37 14.86
CA SER A 95 8.02 5.51 13.87
C SER A 95 8.31 6.97 13.56
N ASP A 96 9.56 7.36 13.75
CA ASP A 96 10.09 8.67 13.36
C ASP A 96 10.72 8.67 11.95
N ASP A 97 10.94 7.49 11.35
CA ASP A 97 11.55 7.33 10.04
C ASP A 97 10.53 6.84 8.99
N GLU A 98 10.54 7.51 7.84
CA GLU A 98 9.76 7.15 6.65
C GLU A 98 10.30 5.85 6.02
N ASP A 99 11.62 5.68 6.00
CA ASP A 99 12.27 4.56 5.32
C ASP A 99 12.00 3.21 6.02
N ASP A 100 11.59 3.23 7.29
CA ASP A 100 11.24 2.03 8.07
C ASP A 100 9.81 1.53 7.80
N ILE A 101 8.93 2.37 7.24
CA ILE A 101 7.50 2.05 7.08
C ILE A 101 7.28 0.88 6.13
N TYR A 102 8.06 0.80 5.05
CA TYR A 102 7.98 -0.32 4.11
C TYR A 102 8.39 -1.63 4.78
N ALA A 103 9.52 -1.61 5.51
CA ALA A 103 10.01 -2.80 6.22
C ALA A 103 9.02 -3.25 7.30
N LEU A 104 8.46 -2.30 8.05
CA LEU A 104 7.42 -2.56 9.02
C LEU A 104 6.20 -3.25 8.39
N LEU A 105 5.67 -2.70 7.29
CA LEU A 105 4.52 -3.31 6.62
C LEU A 105 4.83 -4.70 6.03
N ASP A 106 6.03 -4.91 5.49
CA ASP A 106 6.47 -6.21 4.97
C ASP A 106 6.60 -7.27 6.09
N ASP A 107 7.11 -6.90 7.27
CA ASP A 107 7.18 -7.79 8.43
C ASP A 107 5.78 -8.24 8.89
N TYR A 108 4.82 -7.33 8.91
CA TYR A 108 3.41 -7.65 9.20
C TYR A 108 2.80 -8.55 8.13
N LEU A 109 3.10 -8.30 6.85
CA LEU A 109 2.63 -9.16 5.77
C LEU A 109 3.25 -10.55 5.83
N ALA A 110 4.52 -10.66 6.22
CA ALA A 110 5.18 -11.94 6.47
C ALA A 110 4.54 -12.71 7.63
N ALA A 111 4.09 -12.01 8.69
CA ALA A 111 3.29 -12.61 9.75
C ALA A 111 1.91 -13.06 9.25
N LEU A 112 1.18 -12.21 8.53
CA LEU A 112 -0.14 -12.50 7.97
C LEU A 112 -0.13 -13.67 6.98
N ARG A 113 0.95 -13.87 6.21
CA ARG A 113 1.12 -15.00 5.29
C ARG A 113 1.17 -16.36 5.99
N ARG A 114 1.41 -16.40 7.30
CA ARG A 114 1.35 -17.63 8.12
C ARG A 114 -0.08 -17.92 8.61
N GLU A 115 -0.98 -16.96 8.48
CA GLU A 115 -2.37 -17.03 8.91
C GLU A 115 -3.31 -17.43 7.76
N HIS A 116 -4.62 -17.48 8.05
CA HIS A 116 -5.65 -17.76 7.05
C HIS A 116 -5.82 -16.58 6.07
N VAL A 117 -6.14 -16.86 4.80
CA VAL A 117 -6.31 -15.84 3.73
C VAL A 117 -7.30 -14.73 4.09
N GLU A 118 -8.35 -15.05 4.85
CA GLU A 118 -9.32 -14.06 5.34
C GLU A 118 -8.70 -13.04 6.30
N VAL A 119 -7.67 -13.41 7.07
CA VAL A 119 -6.97 -12.49 7.98
C VAL A 119 -6.24 -11.43 7.17
N ILE A 120 -5.54 -11.83 6.09
CA ILE A 120 -4.87 -10.91 5.16
C ILE A 120 -5.89 -9.93 4.57
N ARG A 121 -7.01 -10.44 4.04
CA ARG A 121 -8.06 -9.63 3.42
C ARG A 121 -8.70 -8.64 4.41
N SER A 122 -8.94 -9.07 5.65
CA SER A 122 -9.47 -8.21 6.70
C SER A 122 -8.47 -7.13 7.10
N PHE A 123 -7.18 -7.48 7.27
CA PHE A 123 -6.12 -6.51 7.56
C PHE A 123 -6.02 -5.46 6.45
N GLU A 124 -6.01 -5.89 5.19
CA GLU A 124 -5.97 -5.01 4.02
C GLU A 124 -7.17 -4.05 3.99
N THR A 125 -8.36 -4.53 4.33
CA THR A 125 -9.57 -3.69 4.42
C THR A 125 -9.42 -2.63 5.52
N HIS A 126 -8.95 -3.00 6.72
CA HIS A 126 -8.69 -2.05 7.80
C HIS A 126 -7.65 -0.99 7.42
N LEU A 127 -6.59 -1.40 6.71
CA LEU A 127 -5.56 -0.50 6.21
C LEU A 127 -6.14 0.53 5.23
N ILE A 128 -6.95 0.09 4.27
CA ILE A 128 -7.60 0.98 3.30
C ILE A 128 -8.57 1.93 4.00
N ASP A 129 -9.41 1.44 4.91
CA ASP A 129 -10.36 2.28 5.64
C ASP A 129 -9.63 3.37 6.44
N ALA A 130 -8.54 3.01 7.13
CA ALA A 130 -7.73 3.96 7.89
C ALA A 130 -7.04 5.01 7.01
N LEU A 131 -6.57 4.62 5.82
CA LEU A 131 -6.04 5.56 4.83
C LEU A 131 -7.13 6.52 4.32
N ALA A 132 -8.32 5.99 4.00
CA ALA A 132 -9.43 6.76 3.47
C ALA A 132 -9.99 7.80 4.45
N ILE A 133 -10.00 7.50 5.74
CA ILE A 133 -10.46 8.43 6.80
C ILE A 133 -9.33 9.28 7.40
N ASN A 134 -8.12 9.21 6.85
CA ASN A 134 -6.95 9.98 7.30
C ASN A 134 -6.51 9.66 8.75
N ALA A 135 -6.65 8.42 9.19
CA ALA A 135 -6.33 7.98 10.56
C ALA A 135 -4.87 7.49 10.75
N LEU A 136 -4.10 7.38 9.67
CA LEU A 136 -2.69 6.98 9.72
C LEU A 136 -1.76 8.20 9.64
N PRO A 137 -0.60 8.19 10.31
CA PRO A 137 0.51 9.04 9.92
C PRO A 137 1.13 8.52 8.60
N TRP A 138 1.98 9.34 7.96
CA TRP A 138 2.75 8.92 6.78
C TRP A 138 1.92 8.30 5.65
N ARG A 139 0.68 8.78 5.46
CA ARG A 139 -0.36 8.12 4.66
C ARG A 139 0.07 7.82 3.24
N ASP A 140 0.76 8.75 2.59
CA ASP A 140 1.21 8.55 1.21
C ASP A 140 2.29 7.49 1.10
N VAL A 141 3.16 7.40 2.10
CA VAL A 141 4.23 6.40 2.18
C VAL A 141 3.65 5.03 2.47
N VAL A 142 2.70 4.94 3.41
CA VAL A 142 1.96 3.70 3.70
C VAL A 142 1.18 3.25 2.46
N PHE A 143 0.52 4.18 1.75
CA PHE A 143 -0.20 3.88 0.53
C PHE A 143 0.72 3.38 -0.58
N ASP A 144 1.87 4.03 -0.82
CA ASP A 144 2.86 3.59 -1.81
C ASP A 144 3.39 2.18 -1.46
N ALA A 145 3.75 1.93 -0.19
CA ALA A 145 4.22 0.62 0.28
C ALA A 145 3.14 -0.47 0.15
N ALA A 146 1.91 -0.17 0.57
CA ALA A 146 0.79 -1.10 0.47
C ALA A 146 0.43 -1.41 -0.99
N SER A 147 0.48 -0.40 -1.86
CA SER A 147 0.21 -0.59 -3.30
C SER A 147 1.17 -1.58 -3.95
N GLU A 148 2.43 -1.57 -3.52
CA GLU A 148 3.44 -2.52 -3.96
C GLU A 148 3.25 -3.90 -3.32
N LEU A 149 3.14 -3.97 -1.99
CA LEU A 149 3.11 -5.24 -1.24
C LEU A 149 1.82 -6.06 -1.43
N PHE A 150 0.68 -5.38 -1.61
CA PHE A 150 -0.62 -6.00 -1.90
C PHE A 150 -0.95 -6.02 -3.40
N CYS A 151 -0.02 -5.58 -4.25
CA CYS A 151 -0.20 -5.50 -5.70
C CYS A 151 -1.46 -4.73 -6.13
N TRP A 152 -1.82 -3.61 -5.46
CA TRP A 152 -3.03 -2.85 -5.78
C TRP A 152 -3.09 -2.35 -7.22
N ILE A 153 -1.92 -2.15 -7.85
CA ILE A 153 -1.82 -1.75 -9.26
C ILE A 153 -2.41 -2.81 -10.19
N GLU A 154 -2.20 -4.10 -9.89
CA GLU A 154 -2.72 -5.22 -10.69
C GLU A 154 -4.24 -5.36 -10.55
N LEU A 155 -4.81 -4.82 -9.46
CA LEU A 155 -6.25 -4.87 -9.18
C LEU A 155 -7.05 -3.89 -10.04
N ARG A 156 -6.40 -2.99 -10.80
CA ARG A 156 -7.07 -1.97 -11.63
C ARG A 156 -7.86 -2.56 -12.78
N ASP A 157 -7.38 -3.65 -13.37
CA ASP A 157 -8.00 -4.26 -14.56
C ASP A 157 -9.06 -5.31 -14.18
N ALA A 158 -9.20 -5.61 -12.88
CA ALA A 158 -10.23 -6.49 -12.37
C ALA A 158 -11.60 -5.78 -12.34
N GLU A 159 -12.69 -6.56 -12.37
CA GLU A 159 -14.08 -6.10 -12.35
C GLU A 159 -14.36 -4.98 -11.31
N PRO A 160 -15.40 -4.15 -11.55
CA PRO A 160 -15.75 -3.04 -10.65
C PRO A 160 -15.86 -3.51 -9.20
N ARG A 161 -14.92 -3.06 -8.37
CA ARG A 161 -14.90 -3.43 -6.95
C ARG A 161 -15.80 -2.49 -6.16
N SER A 162 -16.51 -3.04 -5.19
CA SER A 162 -17.29 -2.29 -4.21
C SER A 162 -16.49 -2.07 -2.91
N GLY A 163 -16.91 -1.11 -2.10
CA GLY A 163 -16.34 -0.85 -0.79
C GLY A 163 -14.93 -0.24 -0.82
N ALA A 164 -14.07 -0.69 0.09
CA ALA A 164 -12.73 -0.14 0.33
C ALA A 164 -11.85 -0.09 -0.95
N TYR A 165 -11.86 -1.13 -1.77
CA TYR A 165 -11.05 -1.18 -2.99
C TYR A 165 -11.47 -0.16 -4.06
N ALA A 166 -12.74 0.27 -4.07
CA ALA A 166 -13.20 1.32 -4.98
C ALA A 166 -12.46 2.64 -4.73
N TRP A 167 -12.12 2.91 -3.46
CA TRP A 167 -11.34 4.08 -3.07
C TRP A 167 -9.89 3.96 -3.58
N VAL A 168 -9.23 2.81 -3.43
CA VAL A 168 -7.86 2.58 -3.93
C VAL A 168 -7.78 2.79 -5.44
N THR A 169 -8.69 2.19 -6.20
CA THR A 169 -8.75 2.37 -7.66
C THR A 169 -8.95 3.84 -8.06
N ALA A 170 -9.78 4.58 -7.30
CA ALA A 170 -9.99 5.99 -7.55
C ALA A 170 -8.75 6.84 -7.24
N VAL A 171 -8.05 6.57 -6.14
CA VAL A 171 -6.79 7.24 -5.77
C VAL A 171 -5.71 7.02 -6.83
N GLU A 172 -5.53 5.79 -7.30
CA GLU A 172 -4.54 5.49 -8.36
C GLU A 172 -4.90 6.15 -9.69
N SER A 173 -6.19 6.12 -10.09
CA SER A 173 -6.65 6.82 -11.29
C SER A 173 -6.41 8.34 -11.21
N GLU A 174 -6.70 8.94 -10.04
CA GLU A 174 -6.45 10.36 -9.78
C GLU A 174 -4.94 10.69 -9.77
N ARG A 175 -4.10 9.83 -9.20
CA ARG A 175 -2.62 9.94 -9.23
C ARG A 175 -2.10 10.00 -10.66
N GLU A 176 -2.50 9.04 -11.50
CA GLU A 176 -2.07 8.99 -12.89
C GLU A 176 -2.56 10.21 -13.69
N ALA A 177 -3.80 10.62 -13.48
CA ALA A 177 -4.38 11.78 -14.13
C ALA A 177 -3.67 13.08 -13.72
N LEU A 178 -3.33 13.24 -12.43
CA LEU A 178 -2.58 14.38 -11.93
C LEU A 178 -1.18 14.43 -12.54
N VAL A 179 -0.44 13.32 -12.54
CA VAL A 179 0.90 13.26 -13.14
C VAL A 179 0.85 13.60 -14.63
N ARG A 180 -0.15 13.10 -15.35
CA ARG A 180 -0.33 13.37 -16.79
C ARG A 180 -0.64 14.84 -17.08
N GLN A 181 -1.45 15.50 -16.25
CA GLN A 181 -1.96 16.84 -16.54
C GLN A 181 -1.16 17.96 -15.88
N MET A 182 -0.72 17.76 -14.64
CA MET A 182 -0.05 18.79 -13.82
C MET A 182 1.46 18.51 -13.65
N GLY A 183 1.93 17.34 -14.06
CA GLY A 183 3.32 16.92 -14.01
C GLY A 183 3.79 16.43 -12.63
N PRO A 184 4.97 15.79 -12.56
CA PRO A 184 5.50 15.20 -11.32
C PRO A 184 5.91 16.25 -10.27
N ALA A 185 6.09 17.52 -10.66
CA ALA A 185 6.45 18.58 -9.73
C ALA A 185 5.38 18.79 -8.66
N LEU A 186 4.09 18.72 -9.02
CA LEU A 186 3.01 18.91 -8.05
C LEU A 186 2.95 17.78 -7.01
N GLN A 187 3.23 16.55 -7.43
CA GLN A 187 3.36 15.41 -6.52
C GLN A 187 4.46 15.63 -5.48
N SER A 188 5.62 16.15 -5.90
CA SER A 188 6.70 16.49 -4.96
C SER A 188 6.31 17.60 -3.97
N VAL A 189 5.46 18.54 -4.39
CA VAL A 189 4.93 19.60 -3.53
C VAL A 189 3.96 19.03 -2.50
N LEU A 190 3.04 18.15 -2.92
CA LEU A 190 2.11 17.46 -2.03
C LEU A 190 2.85 16.64 -0.97
N ARG A 191 3.86 15.85 -1.37
CA ARG A 191 4.69 15.08 -0.43
C ARG A 191 5.48 15.97 0.53
N ARG A 192 6.09 17.06 0.05
CA ARG A 192 6.77 18.03 0.91
C ARG A 192 5.83 18.68 1.92
N ALA A 193 4.60 19.01 1.51
CA ALA A 193 3.59 19.56 2.40
C ALA A 193 3.09 18.54 3.44
N ALA A 194 2.96 17.27 3.05
CA ALA A 194 2.55 16.18 3.94
C ALA A 194 3.60 15.85 5.02
N SER A 195 4.88 15.85 4.64
CA SER A 195 6.00 15.45 5.52
C SER A 195 6.33 16.44 6.65
N ARG A 196 5.77 17.65 6.65
CA ARG A 196 6.17 18.71 7.57
C ARG A 196 5.03 19.12 8.48
N LYS A 197 5.39 19.31 9.76
CA LYS A 197 4.52 19.94 10.76
C LYS A 197 4.14 21.37 10.37
N ASP A 198 5.06 22.08 9.71
CA ASP A 198 4.86 23.44 9.24
C ASP A 198 4.99 23.55 7.72
N LEU A 199 4.01 24.20 7.10
CA LEU A 199 4.02 24.48 5.66
C LEU A 199 5.14 25.47 5.31
N PRO A 200 6.11 25.11 4.45
CA PRO A 200 7.17 26.02 4.03
C PRO A 200 6.63 27.25 3.28
N ASP A 201 7.21 28.43 3.54
CA ASP A 201 6.81 29.69 2.91
C ASP A 201 6.97 29.67 1.39
N ASP A 202 7.91 28.89 0.87
CA ASP A 202 8.09 28.68 -0.58
C ASP A 202 6.93 27.89 -1.19
N LEU A 203 6.10 27.18 -0.43
CA LEU A 203 4.95 26.46 -0.96
C LEU A 203 3.65 27.27 -0.92
N VAL A 204 3.57 28.32 -0.09
CA VAL A 204 2.34 29.10 0.10
C VAL A 204 1.78 29.63 -1.23
N HIS A 205 2.64 30.17 -2.10
CA HIS A 205 2.24 30.72 -3.41
C HIS A 205 1.63 29.69 -4.39
N LEU A 206 1.79 28.38 -4.11
CA LEU A 206 1.22 27.30 -4.93
C LEU A 206 -0.24 26.98 -4.56
N TRP A 207 -0.82 27.64 -3.56
CA TRP A 207 -2.18 27.38 -3.10
C TRP A 207 -3.24 27.33 -4.22
N PRO A 208 -3.29 28.26 -5.20
CA PRO A 208 -4.28 28.19 -6.27
C PRO A 208 -4.22 26.88 -7.08
N LYS A 209 -3.01 26.35 -7.30
CA LYS A 209 -2.83 25.05 -7.97
C LYS A 209 -3.25 23.88 -7.10
N ILE A 210 -2.99 23.94 -5.80
CA ILE A 210 -3.43 22.92 -4.84
C ILE A 210 -4.95 22.93 -4.73
N GLN A 211 -5.59 24.10 -4.75
CA GLN A 211 -7.04 24.24 -4.78
C GLN A 211 -7.63 23.63 -6.06
N GLU A 212 -7.07 23.94 -7.23
CA GLU A 212 -7.46 23.31 -8.50
C GLU A 212 -7.30 21.79 -8.45
N ALA A 213 -6.16 21.29 -7.97
CA ALA A 213 -5.90 19.87 -7.83
C ALA A 213 -6.87 19.21 -6.84
N SER A 214 -7.21 19.87 -5.73
CA SER A 214 -8.16 19.35 -4.73
C SER A 214 -9.57 19.24 -5.32
N ALA A 215 -9.97 20.17 -6.18
CA ALA A 215 -11.27 20.12 -6.84
C ALA A 215 -11.35 18.98 -7.89
N ARG A 216 -10.23 18.66 -8.54
CA ARG A 216 -10.18 17.69 -9.64
C ARG A 216 -9.79 16.27 -9.21
N TYR A 217 -8.96 16.15 -8.18
CA TYR A 217 -8.34 14.92 -7.68
C TYR A 217 -8.48 14.84 -6.15
N PRO A 218 -9.72 14.88 -5.62
CA PRO A 218 -9.94 15.06 -4.19
C PRO A 218 -9.31 13.96 -3.34
N ARG A 219 -9.43 12.69 -3.74
CA ARG A 219 -8.96 11.55 -2.95
C ARG A 219 -7.45 11.48 -2.92
N TYR A 220 -6.81 11.71 -4.06
CA TYR A 220 -5.35 11.72 -4.13
C TYR A 220 -4.75 12.91 -3.38
N VAL A 221 -5.36 14.10 -3.47
CA VAL A 221 -4.89 15.24 -2.68
C VAL A 221 -5.16 15.05 -1.19
N ASP A 222 -6.32 14.51 -0.79
CA ASP A 222 -6.65 14.18 0.59
C ASP A 222 -5.62 13.22 1.20
N LEU A 223 -5.18 12.20 0.45
CA LEU A 223 -4.17 11.23 0.87
C LEU A 223 -2.89 11.91 1.37
N HIS A 224 -2.41 12.94 0.65
CA HIS A 224 -1.20 13.67 1.04
C HIS A 224 -1.50 14.77 2.08
N VAL A 225 -2.48 15.62 1.79
CA VAL A 225 -2.71 16.87 2.53
C VAL A 225 -4.14 16.88 3.05
N GLY A 226 -4.33 16.57 4.34
CA GLY A 226 -5.65 16.57 4.97
C GLY A 226 -6.29 17.97 5.03
N ALA A 227 -7.58 18.02 5.37
CA ALA A 227 -8.35 19.26 5.41
C ALA A 227 -7.70 20.37 6.26
N ALA A 228 -7.22 20.04 7.46
CA ALA A 228 -6.57 21.00 8.36
C ALA A 228 -5.31 21.65 7.73
N VAL A 229 -4.50 20.87 6.99
CA VAL A 229 -3.31 21.41 6.33
C VAL A 229 -3.70 22.29 5.14
N ARG A 230 -4.76 21.93 4.40
CA ARG A 230 -5.29 22.77 3.33
C ARG A 230 -5.85 24.09 3.85
N ASP A 231 -6.58 24.07 4.95
CA ASP A 231 -7.12 25.28 5.57
C ASP A 231 -5.99 26.20 6.05
N ALA A 232 -4.97 25.64 6.71
CA ALA A 232 -3.78 26.39 7.10
C ALA A 232 -3.01 26.96 5.88
N TRP A 233 -2.95 26.21 4.78
CA TRP A 233 -2.33 26.68 3.53
C TRP A 233 -3.10 27.85 2.93
N LYS A 234 -4.43 27.74 2.88
CA LYS A 234 -5.34 28.78 2.42
C LYS A 234 -5.18 30.05 3.26
N GLU A 235 -5.24 29.93 4.58
CA GLU A 235 -5.11 31.06 5.50
C GLU A 235 -3.76 31.78 5.32
N ARG A 236 -2.66 31.03 5.22
CA ARG A 236 -1.32 31.62 4.97
C ARG A 236 -1.24 32.31 3.60
N TYR A 237 -1.89 31.74 2.58
CA TYR A 237 -1.95 32.35 1.25
C TYR A 237 -2.74 33.65 1.29
N GLU A 238 -3.93 33.64 1.91
CA GLU A 238 -4.80 34.81 2.07
C GLU A 238 -4.16 35.88 2.95
N ALA A 239 -3.48 35.54 4.03
CA ALA A 239 -2.74 36.51 4.85
C ALA A 239 -1.64 37.22 4.06
N ARG A 240 -1.00 36.52 3.12
CA ARG A 240 0.07 37.07 2.27
C ARG A 240 -0.45 37.90 1.09
N HIS A 241 -1.62 37.57 0.55
CA HIS A 241 -2.16 38.19 -0.68
C HIS A 241 -3.41 39.03 -0.45
N GLY A 242 -4.03 38.98 0.74
CA GLY A 242 -5.32 39.61 1.08
C GLY A 242 -5.34 41.13 1.11
N GLY A 243 -4.22 41.79 0.77
CA GLY A 243 -4.16 43.22 0.51
C GLY A 243 -4.06 43.59 -0.97
N MET A 244 -3.99 42.63 -1.88
CA MET A 244 -3.74 42.86 -3.30
C MET A 244 -4.93 42.31 -4.12
N PRO A 245 -5.57 43.13 -4.99
CA PRO A 245 -6.68 42.68 -5.81
C PRO A 245 -6.26 41.49 -6.68
N ASP A 246 -7.24 40.62 -6.95
CA ASP A 246 -7.14 39.33 -7.62
C ASP A 246 -6.44 39.42 -8.99
N VAL A 247 -5.10 39.47 -8.97
CA VAL A 247 -4.29 39.34 -10.17
C VAL A 247 -4.17 37.84 -10.41
N PRO A 248 -4.73 37.31 -11.52
CA PRO A 248 -4.59 35.89 -11.83
C PRO A 248 -3.10 35.52 -11.82
N PRO A 249 -2.72 34.46 -11.10
CA PRO A 249 -1.31 34.10 -10.96
C PRO A 249 -0.72 33.91 -12.35
N ALA A 250 0.41 34.57 -12.61
CA ALA A 250 1.13 34.37 -13.85
C ALA A 250 1.33 32.86 -14.07
N PRO A 251 1.11 32.35 -15.30
CA PRO A 251 1.25 30.93 -15.58
C PRO A 251 2.62 30.48 -15.08
N LEU A 252 2.61 29.53 -14.14
CA LEU A 252 3.81 29.04 -13.50
C LEU A 252 4.74 28.56 -14.60
N ASN A 253 5.80 29.34 -14.81
CA ASN A 253 6.84 29.02 -15.77
C ASN A 253 7.65 27.88 -15.14
N VAL A 254 7.08 26.67 -15.16
CA VAL A 254 7.76 25.46 -14.74
C VAL A 254 8.94 25.36 -15.69
N PRO A 255 10.19 25.52 -15.22
CA PRO A 255 11.33 25.38 -16.10
C PRO A 255 11.20 24.02 -16.79
N PRO A 256 11.37 23.95 -18.12
CA PRO A 256 11.22 22.70 -18.85
C PRO A 256 12.06 21.63 -18.17
N PRO A 257 11.59 20.35 -18.14
CA PRO A 257 12.29 19.28 -17.44
C PRO A 257 13.76 19.33 -17.85
N ARG A 258 14.64 19.55 -16.86
CA ARG A 258 16.09 19.61 -17.10
C ARG A 258 16.43 18.34 -17.86
N ARG A 259 16.99 18.49 -19.07
CA ARG A 259 17.45 17.35 -19.87
C ARG A 259 18.27 16.45 -18.94
N PRO A 260 18.02 15.12 -18.93
CA PRO A 260 18.73 14.22 -18.04
C PRO A 260 20.23 14.48 -18.21
N SER A 261 20.91 14.72 -17.08
CA SER A 261 22.35 14.97 -17.09
C SER A 261 23.06 13.80 -17.79
N VAL A 262 24.25 14.06 -18.33
CA VAL A 262 25.06 13.03 -18.99
C VAL A 262 25.23 11.80 -18.08
N HIS A 263 25.26 12.01 -16.76
CA HIS A 263 25.32 10.95 -15.75
C HIS A 263 24.06 10.07 -15.68
N ALA A 264 22.85 10.64 -15.81
CA ALA A 264 21.61 9.87 -15.81
C ALA A 264 21.50 8.95 -17.04
N ARG A 265 22.04 9.37 -18.19
CA ARG A 265 22.12 8.52 -19.40
C ARG A 265 23.11 7.38 -19.23
N ALA A 266 24.26 7.64 -18.61
CA ALA A 266 25.23 6.60 -18.28
C ALA A 266 24.65 5.56 -17.33
N PHE A 267 23.86 5.98 -16.33
CA PHE A 267 23.21 5.07 -15.39
C PHE A 267 22.22 4.12 -16.08
N ILE A 268 21.35 4.65 -16.95
CA ILE A 268 20.39 3.83 -17.71
C ILE A 268 21.13 2.81 -18.59
N ALA A 269 22.24 3.20 -19.21
CA ALA A 269 23.05 2.29 -20.02
C ALA A 269 23.69 1.16 -19.18
N VAL A 270 24.20 1.47 -17.99
CA VAL A 270 24.77 0.46 -17.08
C VAL A 270 23.70 -0.49 -16.56
N ALA A 271 22.54 0.04 -16.15
CA ALA A 271 21.42 -0.78 -15.69
C ALA A 271 20.91 -1.73 -16.78
N LEU A 272 20.79 -1.25 -18.03
CA LEU A 272 20.44 -2.10 -19.18
C LEU A 272 21.50 -3.15 -19.48
N ALA A 273 22.80 -2.81 -19.38
CA ALA A 273 23.88 -3.77 -19.58
C ALA A 273 23.89 -4.88 -18.51
N LEU A 274 23.68 -4.52 -17.24
CA LEU A 274 23.57 -5.49 -16.14
C LEU A 274 22.32 -6.37 -16.28
N THR A 275 21.19 -5.79 -16.73
CA THR A 275 19.95 -6.54 -16.96
C THR A 275 20.11 -7.51 -18.14
N ALA A 276 20.73 -7.07 -19.24
CA ALA A 276 21.03 -7.91 -20.39
C ALA A 276 22.02 -9.03 -20.03
N PHE A 277 23.06 -8.72 -19.22
CA PHE A 277 23.99 -9.72 -18.70
C PHE A 277 23.29 -10.73 -17.79
N TRP A 278 22.40 -10.27 -16.91
CA TRP A 278 21.60 -11.13 -16.05
C TRP A 278 20.68 -12.06 -16.89
N LEU A 279 19.97 -11.52 -17.88
CA LEU A 279 19.16 -12.33 -18.80
C LEU A 279 20.01 -13.32 -19.60
N TYR A 280 21.17 -12.91 -20.10
CA TYR A 280 22.09 -13.77 -20.84
C TYR A 280 22.62 -14.92 -19.98
N SER A 281 23.05 -14.62 -18.74
CA SER A 281 23.52 -15.64 -17.79
C SER A 281 22.41 -16.62 -17.37
N ARG A 282 21.16 -16.17 -17.33
CA ARG A 282 19.98 -17.00 -17.01
C ARG A 282 19.55 -17.88 -18.17
N LEU A 283 19.65 -17.39 -19.41
CA LEU A 283 19.27 -18.14 -20.62
C LEU A 283 20.40 -19.02 -21.16
N GLY A 284 21.66 -18.73 -20.83
CA GLY A 284 22.85 -19.41 -21.37
C GLY A 284 23.35 -20.63 -20.59
N ARG A 285 22.70 -21.02 -19.48
CA ARG A 285 23.20 -22.09 -18.59
C ARG A 285 23.06 -23.53 -19.10
N GLU A 286 22.51 -23.75 -20.30
CA GLU A 286 22.39 -25.12 -20.84
C GLU A 286 23.57 -25.59 -21.71
N THR A 287 24.58 -24.78 -22.04
CA THR A 287 25.61 -25.23 -23.02
C THR A 287 27.06 -24.74 -22.84
N ILE A 288 27.47 -24.09 -21.75
CA ILE A 288 28.85 -23.59 -21.61
C ILE A 288 29.62 -24.40 -20.57
N PRO A 289 30.73 -25.08 -20.93
CA PRO A 289 31.61 -25.78 -19.98
C PRO A 289 32.22 -24.82 -18.95
N ASP A 290 32.32 -25.27 -17.70
CA ASP A 290 32.80 -24.50 -16.53
C ASP A 290 34.23 -23.93 -16.71
N ASP A 291 35.00 -24.45 -17.66
CA ASP A 291 36.41 -24.11 -17.87
C ASP A 291 36.64 -22.73 -18.51
N VAL A 292 35.58 -22.05 -19.00
CA VAL A 292 35.68 -20.77 -19.73
C VAL A 292 35.30 -19.55 -18.88
N LEU A 293 34.67 -19.74 -17.71
CA LEU A 293 34.13 -18.64 -16.90
C LEU A 293 35.03 -18.16 -15.75
N SER A 294 36.16 -18.82 -15.47
CA SER A 294 37.06 -18.43 -14.38
C SER A 294 38.01 -17.28 -14.70
N ASP A 295 38.13 -16.85 -15.97
CA ASP A 295 39.24 -15.98 -16.40
C ASP A 295 38.84 -14.58 -16.89
N ARG A 296 37.59 -14.14 -16.71
CA ARG A 296 37.15 -12.80 -17.15
C ARG A 296 36.16 -12.12 -16.20
N ILE A 297 36.67 -11.66 -15.06
CA ILE A 297 36.25 -10.39 -14.48
C ILE A 297 37.54 -9.62 -14.18
N ASP A 298 37.93 -8.75 -15.10
CA ASP A 298 39.12 -7.90 -14.97
C ASP A 298 38.89 -6.85 -13.87
N GLU A 299 39.87 -6.64 -12.97
CA GLU A 299 39.82 -5.75 -11.79
C GLU A 299 39.42 -4.31 -12.16
N SER A 300 39.66 -3.93 -13.42
CA SER A 300 39.26 -2.65 -14.01
C SER A 300 37.74 -2.39 -13.97
N SER A 301 36.90 -3.43 -14.05
CA SER A 301 35.43 -3.25 -14.08
C SER A 301 34.85 -3.00 -12.69
N CYS A 302 35.49 -3.55 -11.64
CA CYS A 302 35.08 -3.32 -10.25
C CYS A 302 35.40 -1.90 -9.79
N HIS A 303 36.57 -1.35 -10.17
CA HIS A 303 36.96 0.01 -9.78
C HIS A 303 36.04 1.12 -10.32
N GLY A 304 35.49 0.96 -11.53
CA GLY A 304 34.53 1.91 -12.09
C GLY A 304 33.21 1.96 -11.31
N LEU A 305 32.78 0.82 -10.77
CA LEU A 305 31.54 0.70 -10.01
C LEU A 305 31.68 1.30 -8.60
N THR A 306 32.82 1.09 -7.93
CA THR A 306 33.11 1.67 -6.60
C THR A 306 33.23 3.19 -6.67
N SER A 307 33.93 3.74 -7.68
CA SER A 307 34.02 5.19 -7.89
C SER A 307 32.66 5.83 -8.20
N TYR A 308 31.74 5.07 -8.80
CA TYR A 308 30.39 5.52 -9.15
C TYR A 308 29.45 5.57 -7.94
N ILE A 309 29.52 4.54 -7.08
CA ILE A 309 28.76 4.46 -5.80
C ILE A 309 29.10 5.63 -4.87
N ARG A 310 30.39 6.00 -4.81
CA ARG A 310 30.91 7.07 -3.95
C ARG A 310 30.30 8.45 -4.22
N GLY A 311 29.79 8.70 -5.44
CA GLY A 311 29.22 9.99 -5.84
C GLY A 311 27.73 10.20 -5.54
N HIS A 312 27.03 9.21 -4.96
CA HIS A 312 25.58 9.25 -4.78
C HIS A 312 25.15 9.47 -3.32
N SER A 313 23.89 9.92 -3.16
CA SER A 313 23.30 10.22 -1.85
C SER A 313 23.19 8.96 -0.95
N PRO A 314 23.14 9.12 0.38
CA PRO A 314 23.05 7.99 1.33
C PRO A 314 21.91 7.02 1.02
N ARG A 315 20.77 7.53 0.53
CA ARG A 315 19.59 6.74 0.16
C ARG A 315 19.85 5.78 -1.01
N VAL A 316 20.60 6.22 -2.01
CA VAL A 316 20.99 5.37 -3.15
C VAL A 316 21.99 4.30 -2.69
N ARG A 317 22.91 4.67 -1.79
CA ARG A 317 23.91 3.75 -1.22
C ARG A 317 23.25 2.61 -0.43
N GLY A 318 22.30 2.93 0.46
CA GLY A 318 21.56 1.92 1.22
C GLY A 318 20.65 1.02 0.37
N SER A 319 20.11 1.52 -0.74
CA SER A 319 19.37 0.68 -1.70
C SER A 319 20.32 -0.30 -2.42
N MET A 320 21.51 0.17 -2.84
CA MET A 320 22.53 -0.68 -3.47
C MET A 320 23.10 -1.74 -2.52
N ASP A 321 23.31 -1.41 -1.24
CA ASP A 321 23.78 -2.39 -0.24
C ASP A 321 22.76 -3.49 0.02
N ARG A 322 21.46 -3.13 0.08
CA ARG A 322 20.37 -4.11 0.20
C ARG A 322 20.28 -5.00 -1.04
N MET A 323 20.46 -4.43 -2.23
CA MET A 323 20.50 -5.20 -3.48
C MET A 323 21.70 -6.16 -3.50
N LEU A 324 22.89 -5.68 -3.13
CA LEU A 324 24.10 -6.49 -3.02
C LEU A 324 23.94 -7.62 -2.00
N GLY A 325 23.31 -7.36 -0.85
CA GLY A 325 22.98 -8.39 0.15
C GLY A 325 22.12 -9.51 -0.45
N ARG A 326 21.03 -9.15 -1.13
CA ARG A 326 20.16 -10.13 -1.82
C ARG A 326 20.91 -10.90 -2.91
N CYS A 327 21.84 -10.27 -3.62
CA CYS A 327 22.68 -10.96 -4.60
C CYS A 327 23.65 -11.97 -3.96
N VAL A 328 24.18 -11.67 -2.78
CA VAL A 328 25.02 -12.62 -2.01
C VAL A 328 24.19 -13.80 -1.50
N ASP A 329 23.03 -13.53 -0.90
CA ASP A 329 22.14 -14.57 -0.36
C ASP A 329 21.64 -15.54 -1.43
N ALA A 330 21.42 -15.03 -2.65
CA ALA A 330 21.03 -15.84 -3.80
C ALA A 330 22.22 -16.49 -4.54
N GLY A 331 23.45 -16.38 -4.02
CA GLY A 331 24.65 -17.01 -4.57
C GLY A 331 25.18 -16.39 -5.87
N PHE A 332 24.73 -15.18 -6.23
CA PHE A 332 25.18 -14.48 -7.43
C PHE A 332 26.51 -13.74 -7.25
N VAL A 333 26.85 -13.38 -6.02
CA VAL A 333 28.10 -12.70 -5.67
C VAL A 333 28.76 -13.47 -4.53
N ALA A 334 30.03 -13.82 -4.70
CA ALA A 334 30.80 -14.45 -3.63
C ALA A 334 30.87 -13.49 -2.43
N PRO A 335 30.65 -13.96 -1.18
CA PRO A 335 30.68 -13.11 0.02
C PRO A 335 31.94 -12.25 0.11
N ALA A 336 33.10 -12.82 -0.25
CA ALA A 336 34.38 -12.11 -0.27
C ALA A 336 34.44 -10.93 -1.26
N ALA A 337 33.72 -10.99 -2.38
CA ALA A 337 33.65 -9.89 -3.34
C ALA A 337 32.77 -8.75 -2.83
N ALA A 338 31.66 -9.08 -2.15
CA ALA A 338 30.80 -8.08 -1.51
C ALA A 338 31.50 -7.40 -0.32
N GLU A 339 32.26 -8.14 0.49
CA GLU A 339 33.08 -7.55 1.57
C GLU A 339 34.16 -6.61 1.06
N ARG A 340 34.83 -6.92 -0.05
CA ARG A 340 35.83 -6.01 -0.66
C ARG A 340 35.20 -4.72 -1.18
N LEU A 341 33.98 -4.78 -1.73
CA LEU A 341 33.24 -3.59 -2.17
C LEU A 341 32.85 -2.68 -0.99
N ARG A 342 32.53 -3.27 0.17
CA ARG A 342 32.24 -2.54 1.42
C ARG A 342 33.50 -1.96 2.05
N ALA A 343 34.56 -2.76 2.19
CA ALA A 343 35.82 -2.34 2.79
C ALA A 343 36.52 -1.21 2.01
N SER A 344 36.40 -1.20 0.68
CA SER A 344 36.94 -0.13 -0.15
C SER A 344 36.25 1.24 0.07
N ASP A 345 35.11 1.29 0.75
CA ASP A 345 34.41 2.55 1.10
C ASP A 345 34.86 3.09 2.47
N GLU A 346 35.28 2.21 3.40
CA GLU A 346 35.74 2.58 4.76
C GLU A 346 37.15 3.17 4.80
N ASP A 347 38.07 2.68 3.95
CA ASP A 347 39.46 3.19 3.92
C ASP A 347 39.59 4.63 3.36
N SER A 348 38.53 5.18 2.76
CA SER A 348 38.56 6.52 2.13
C SER A 348 37.96 7.64 2.99
N THR A 349 37.39 7.33 4.15
CA THR A 349 36.83 8.34 5.10
C THR A 349 37.82 8.74 6.20
N SER A 350 39.00 8.13 6.27
CA SER A 350 40.07 8.46 7.22
C SER A 350 41.19 9.36 6.65
N SER A 351 40.93 10.12 5.57
CA SER A 351 41.87 11.10 4.98
C SER A 351 41.29 12.50 4.92
#